data_AF-W4IFD5-F1
#
_entry.id   AF-W4IFD5-F1
#
_cell.length_a   1.000
_cell.length_b   1.000
_cell.length_c   1.000
_cell.angle_alpha   90.00
_cell.angle_beta   90.00
_cell.angle_gamma   90.00
#
_symmetry.space_group_name_H-M   'P 1'
#
loop_
_entity.id
_entity.type
_entity.pdbx_description
1 polymer ?
#
loop_
_entity_poly.entity_id
_entity_poly.type
_entity_poly.pdbx_seq_one_letter_code
_entity_poly.pdbx_strand_id
1 'polypeptide(L)' 'MKYSFTDLRDIIKGTDLWDQNKDAERLQENLKTIFGKIKGTIGAKYARDDPPYTNLRQNWWEVMKCRIPDLRAVPDKQ' A
#
# COMPACT_ATOMS: atom_id res chain seq x y z
N MET A 1 1.71 22.12 1.46
CA MET A 1 1.70 20.90 2.30
C MET A 1 1.42 19.70 1.37
N LYS A 2 2.47 19.01 0.90
CA LYS A 2 2.36 17.85 -0.01
C LYS A 2 2.73 16.52 0.67
N TYR A 3 3.06 16.57 1.96
CA TYR A 3 3.69 15.46 2.68
C TYR A 3 2.70 14.34 3.05
N SER A 4 1.46 14.68 3.44
CA SER A 4 0.48 13.69 3.93
C SER A 4 0.08 12.60 2.92
N PHE A 5 -0.06 12.93 1.63
CA PHE A 5 -0.43 11.95 0.61
C PHE A 5 0.73 11.02 0.24
N THR A 6 1.96 11.53 0.30
CA THR A 6 3.17 10.74 0.07
C THR A 6 3.41 9.78 1.23
N ASP A 7 3.16 10.23 2.46
CA ASP A 7 3.26 9.38 3.66
C ASP A 7 2.17 8.29 3.64
N LEU A 8 0.93 8.63 3.25
CA LEU A 8 -0.15 7.66 3.07
C LEU A 8 0.22 6.58 2.03
N ARG A 9 0.82 6.99 0.90
CA ARG A 9 1.31 6.05 -0.11
C ARG A 9 2.31 5.07 0.50
N ASP A 10 3.29 5.58 1.23
CA ASP A 10 4.37 4.76 1.75
C ASP A 10 3.84 3.83 2.87
N ILE A 11 2.85 4.25 3.66
CA ILE A 11 2.12 3.39 4.62
C ILE A 11 1.37 2.28 3.88
N ILE A 12 0.64 2.61 2.82
CA ILE A 12 -0.14 1.65 2.04
C ILE A 12 0.74 0.65 1.31
N LYS A 13 1.92 1.04 0.82
CA LYS A 13 2.89 0.12 0.22
C LYS A 13 3.69 -0.68 1.25
N GLY A 14 3.72 -0.23 2.51
CA GLY A 14 4.57 -0.82 3.56
C GLY A 14 6.04 -0.42 3.43
N THR A 15 6.33 0.72 2.80
CA THR A 15 7.68 1.31 2.66
C THR A 15 7.89 2.50 3.59
N ASP A 16 6.92 2.77 4.46
CA ASP A 16 7.01 3.85 5.43
C ASP A 16 8.05 3.54 6.51
N LEU A 17 8.80 4.56 6.92
CA LEU A 17 9.88 4.44 7.92
C LEU A 17 9.35 4.58 9.35
N TRP A 18 8.04 4.75 9.55
CA TRP A 18 7.41 4.85 10.85
C TRP A 18 7.03 3.46 11.38
N ASP A 19 8.01 2.70 11.84
CA ASP A 19 7.86 1.30 12.25
C ASP A 19 8.06 1.04 13.76
N GLN A 20 8.27 2.08 14.57
CA GLN A 20 8.69 1.94 15.97
C GLN A 20 7.58 2.16 17.03
N ASN A 21 6.30 2.24 16.61
CA ASN A 21 5.17 2.39 17.52
C ASN A 21 4.13 1.27 17.32
N LYS A 22 3.56 0.77 18.43
CA LYS A 22 2.57 -0.33 18.45
C LYS A 22 1.36 -0.10 17.52
N ASP A 23 0.94 1.15 17.36
CA ASP A 23 -0.18 1.50 16.49
C ASP A 23 0.16 1.32 15.00
N ALA A 24 1.40 1.66 14.62
CA ALA A 24 1.88 1.49 13.24
C ALA A 24 2.06 0.00 12.90
N GLU A 25 2.58 -0.80 13.83
CA GLU A 25 2.66 -2.26 13.70
C GLU A 25 1.26 -2.86 13.49
N ARG A 26 0.31 -2.53 14.37
CA ARG A 26 -1.09 -3.00 14.27
C ARG A 26 -1.73 -2.59 12.96
N LEU A 27 -1.46 -1.38 12.47
CA LEU A 27 -1.94 -0.93 11.17
C LEU A 27 -1.37 -1.78 10.03
N GLN A 28 -0.06 -2.05 10.03
CA GLN A 28 0.56 -2.88 9.00
C GLN A 28 0.08 -4.34 9.05
N GLU A 29 -0.19 -4.90 10.23
CA GLU A 29 -0.80 -6.22 10.39
C GLU A 29 -2.23 -6.29 9.82
N ASN A 30 -3.03 -5.24 10.06
CA ASN A 30 -4.36 -5.11 9.48
C ASN A 30 -4.29 -5.03 7.95
N LEU A 31 -3.37 -4.23 7.41
CA LEU A 31 -3.15 -4.11 5.97
C LEU A 31 -2.71 -5.45 5.36
N LYS A 32 -1.78 -6.16 6.00
CA LYS A 32 -1.38 -7.52 5.61
C LYS A 32 -2.58 -8.46 5.56
N THR A 33 -3.46 -8.40 6.55
CA THR A 33 -4.68 -9.23 6.59
C THR A 33 -5.64 -8.89 5.45
N ILE A 34 -5.86 -7.61 5.18
CA ILE A 34 -6.73 -7.13 4.09
C ILE A 34 -6.16 -7.57 2.74
N PHE A 35 -4.88 -7.32 2.48
CA PHE A 35 -4.26 -7.69 1.21
C PHE A 35 -4.12 -9.20 1.02
N GLY A 36 -4.00 -9.98 2.10
CA GLY A 36 -4.09 -11.44 2.04
C GLY A 36 -5.47 -11.92 1.58
N LYS A 37 -6.56 -11.31 2.08
CA LYS A 37 -7.92 -11.61 1.61
C LYS A 37 -8.11 -11.20 0.15
N ILE A 38 -7.63 -10.01 -0.25
CA ILE A 38 -7.69 -9.54 -1.63
C ILE A 38 -6.90 -10.47 -2.56
N LYS A 39 -5.69 -10.90 -2.18
CA LYS A 39 -4.90 -11.89 -2.93
C LYS A 39 -5.71 -13.18 -3.17
N GLY A 40 -6.44 -13.64 -2.16
CA GLY A 40 -7.32 -14.80 -2.26
C GLY A 40 -8.44 -14.67 -3.30
N THR A 41 -8.88 -13.45 -3.65
CA THR A 41 -9.96 -13.24 -4.63
C THR A 41 -9.45 -13.03 -6.06
N ILE A 42 -8.25 -12.48 -6.23
CA ILE A 42 -7.64 -12.17 -7.55
C ILE A 42 -6.78 -13.32 -8.14
N GLY A 43 -6.71 -14.46 -7.46
CA GLY A 43 -6.15 -15.70 -8.00
C GLY A 43 -4.65 -15.65 -8.33
N ALA A 44 -4.27 -16.28 -9.45
CA ALA A 44 -2.87 -16.62 -9.75
C ALA A 44 -1.94 -15.42 -10.02
N LYS A 45 -2.48 -14.22 -10.32
CA LYS A 45 -1.69 -13.03 -10.70
C LYS A 45 -0.67 -12.64 -9.63
N TYR A 46 -0.97 -12.87 -8.36
CA TYR A 46 -0.11 -12.58 -7.23
C TYR A 46 0.25 -13.83 -6.43
N ALA A 47 0.20 -15.02 -7.04
CA ALA A 47 0.42 -16.29 -6.33
C ALA A 47 1.74 -16.31 -5.55
N ARG A 48 2.81 -15.78 -6.15
CA ARG A 48 4.16 -15.68 -5.57
C ARG A 48 4.44 -14.38 -4.80
N ASP A 49 3.43 -13.53 -4.61
CA ASP A 49 3.57 -12.31 -3.83
C ASP A 49 3.35 -12.67 -2.36
N ASP A 50 4.44 -12.92 -1.66
CA ASP A 50 4.40 -13.28 -0.23
C ASP A 50 4.13 -12.04 0.63
N PRO A 51 3.64 -12.23 1.87
CA PRO A 51 3.44 -11.10 2.77
C PRO A 51 4.75 -10.30 2.93
N PRO A 52 4.73 -8.96 2.85
CA PRO A 52 3.57 -8.08 3.03
C PRO A 52 2.79 -7.74 1.75
N TYR A 53 2.93 -8.53 0.67
CA TYR A 53 2.21 -8.37 -0.60
C TYR A 53 2.58 -7.09 -1.35
N THR A 54 3.88 -6.78 -1.39
CA THR A 54 4.40 -5.50 -1.90
C THR A 54 3.95 -5.20 -3.33
N ASN A 55 3.96 -6.19 -4.22
CA ASN A 55 3.58 -5.99 -5.62
C ASN A 55 2.08 -5.71 -5.76
N LEU A 56 1.25 -6.45 -5.00
CA LEU A 56 -0.18 -6.23 -4.95
C LEU A 56 -0.51 -4.84 -4.39
N ARG A 57 0.12 -4.44 -3.29
CA ARG A 57 -0.09 -3.13 -2.64
C ARG A 57 0.30 -1.98 -3.55
N GLN A 58 1.42 -2.11 -4.26
CA GLN A 58 1.86 -1.12 -5.25
C GLN A 58 0.86 -1.01 -6.42
N ASN A 59 0.49 -2.13 -7.04
CA ASN A 59 -0.46 -2.10 -8.16
C ASN A 59 -1.84 -1.56 -7.74
N TRP A 60 -2.30 -1.90 -6.53
CA TRP A 60 -3.53 -1.35 -5.99
C TRP A 60 -3.45 0.17 -5.83
N TRP A 61 -2.34 0.69 -5.32
CA TRP A 61 -2.10 2.13 -5.21
C TRP A 61 -2.08 2.81 -6.59
N GLU A 62 -1.40 2.25 -7.57
CA GLU A 62 -1.36 2.80 -8.93
C GLU A 62 -2.75 2.85 -9.58
N VAL A 63 -3.58 1.83 -9.37
CA VAL A 63 -4.98 1.83 -9.84
C VAL A 63 -5.79 2.92 -9.14
N MET A 64 -5.60 3.13 -7.83
CA MET A 64 -6.26 4.23 -7.12
C MET A 64 -5.80 5.61 -7.59
N LYS A 65 -4.50 5.81 -7.82
CA LYS A 65 -3.97 7.03 -8.43
C LYS A 65 -4.60 7.29 -9.80
N CYS A 66 -4.75 6.23 -10.61
CA CYS A 66 -5.40 6.36 -11.90
C CYS A 66 -6.90 6.72 -11.77
N ARG A 67 -7.60 6.16 -10.78
CA ARG A 67 -9.04 6.38 -10.60
C ARG A 67 -9.40 7.71 -9.94
N ILE A 68 -8.57 8.20 -9.01
CA ILE A 68 -8.82 9.40 -8.21
C ILE A 68 -7.94 10.54 -8.75
N PRO A 69 -8.50 11.53 -9.46
CA PRO A 69 -7.71 12.61 -10.07
C PRO A 69 -6.81 13.35 -9.10
N ASP A 70 -7.26 13.57 -7.85
CA ASP A 70 -6.50 14.28 -6.82
C ASP A 70 -5.20 13.56 -6.42
N LEU A 71 -5.16 12.24 -6.54
CA LEU A 71 -3.96 11.46 -6.24
C LEU A 71 -2.90 11.55 -7.36
N ARG A 72 -3.26 11.98 -8.57
CA ARG A 72 -2.31 12.18 -9.68
C ARG A 72 -1.42 13.40 -9.48
N ALA A 73 -1.86 14.36 -8.66
CA ALA A 73 -1.08 15.56 -8.33
C ALA A 73 0.04 15.28 -7.31
N VAL A 74 0.10 14.06 -6.75
CA VAL A 74 1.12 13.64 -5.79
C VAL A 74 2.35 13.17 -6.56
N PRO A 75 3.51 13.84 -6.44
CA PRO A 75 4.71 13.44 -7.15
C PRO A 75 5.22 12.08 -6.67
N ASP A 76 5.63 11.23 -7.61
CA ASP A 76 6.41 10.03 -7.30
C ASP A 76 7.80 10.48 -6.81
N LYS A 77 8.26 9.93 -5.69
CA LYS A 77 9.61 10.25 -5.19
C LYS A 77 10.61 9.65 -6.18
N GLN A 78 11.55 10.48 -6.63
CA GLN A 78 12.65 10.11 -7.52
C GLN A 78 13.69 9.27 -6.78
#